data_AF-A0A819PV78-F1
#
_entry.id   AF-A0A819PV78-F1
#
_cell.length_a   1.000
_cell.length_b   1.000
_cell.length_c   1.000
_cell.angle_alpha   90.00
_cell.angle_beta   90.00
_cell.angle_gamma   90.00
#
_symmetry.space_group_name_H-M   'P 1'
#
loop_
_entity.id
_entity.type
_entity.pdbx_description
1 polymer ?
#
loop_
_entity_poly.entity_id
_entity_poly.type
_entity_poly.pdbx_seq_one_letter_code
_entity_poly.pdbx_strand_id
1 'polypeptide(L)' 'DIINQCWSFVPDDRPDFAMLCKSLSKMPGKRTLVRSPSTPLQYNTRPHIEAQF' A
#
# COMPACT_ATOMS: atom_id res chain seq x y z
N ASP A 1 -5.70 -6.54 -6.72
CA ASP A 1 -7.09 -6.28 -7.11
C ASP A 1 -7.82 -5.21 -6.27
N ILE A 2 -7.17 -4.60 -5.27
CA ILE A 2 -7.80 -3.56 -4.42
C ILE A 2 -8.26 -2.34 -5.23
N ILE A 3 -7.48 -1.95 -6.25
CA ILE A 3 -7.82 -0.81 -7.11
C ILE A 3 -9.18 -1.01 -7.81
N ASN A 4 -9.44 -2.21 -8.34
CA ASN A 4 -10.71 -2.52 -9.01
C ASN A 4 -11.89 -2.46 -8.03
N GLN A 5 -11.70 -2.87 -6.77
CA GLN A 5 -12.74 -2.78 -5.74
C GLN A 5 -13.04 -1.32 -5.35
N CYS A 6 -11.99 -0.51 -5.18
CA CYS A 6 -12.15 0.93 -4.88
C CYS A 6 -12.76 1.72 -6.04
N TRP A 7 -12.60 1.24 -7.28
CA TRP A 7 -13.11 1.87 -8.49
C TRP A 7 -14.39 1.23 -9.02
N SER A 8 -15.16 0.54 -8.17
CA SER A 8 -16.48 0.07 -8.56
C SER A 8 -17.33 1.23 -9.11
N PHE A 9 -18.00 0.96 -10.23
CA PHE A 9 -18.96 1.89 -10.83
C PHE A 9 -20.13 2.15 -9.88
N VAL A 10 -20.56 1.12 -9.14
CA VAL A 10 -21.57 1.22 -8.09
C VAL A 10 -20.89 1.69 -6.79
N PRO A 11 -21.26 2.86 -6.24
CA PRO A 11 -20.60 3.41 -5.05
C PRO A 11 -20.71 2.53 -3.81
N ASP A 12 -21.88 1.92 -3.59
CA ASP A 12 -22.16 1.06 -2.43
C ASP A 12 -21.35 -0.25 -2.42
N ASP A 13 -20.83 -0.68 -3.58
CA ASP A 13 -19.97 -1.86 -3.68
C ASP A 13 -18.51 -1.57 -3.29
N ARG A 14 -18.15 -0.29 -3.13
CA ARG A 14 -16.78 0.09 -2.75
C ARG A 14 -16.52 -0.31 -1.31
N PRO A 15 -15.35 -0.89 -1.01
CA PRO A 15 -15.03 -1.33 0.33
C PRO A 15 -14.90 -0.13 1.28
N ASP A 16 -15.37 -0.31 2.51
CA ASP A 16 -15.13 0.64 3.57
C ASP A 16 -13.65 0.58 4.05
N PHE A 17 -13.30 1.51 4.93
CA PHE A 17 -11.95 1.60 5.46
C PHE A 17 -11.51 0.33 6.20
N ALA A 18 -12.41 -0.29 6.97
CA ALA A 18 -12.09 -1.49 7.74
C ALA A 18 -11.81 -2.70 6.83
N MET A 19 -12.56 -2.85 5.75
CA MET A 19 -12.38 -3.86 4.71
C MET A 19 -11.06 -3.67 3.96
N LEU A 20 -10.70 -2.41 3.66
CA LEU A 20 -9.41 -2.08 3.07
C LEU A 20 -8.25 -2.43 3.99
N CYS A 21 -8.31 -2.06 5.28
CA CYS A 21 -7.26 -2.40 6.24
C CYS A 21 -7.06 -3.92 6.36
N LYS A 22 -8.16 -4.69 6.41
CA LYS A 22 -8.12 -6.16 6.43
C LYS A 22 -7.54 -6.76 5.15
N SER A 23 -7.80 -6.13 4.01
CA SER A 23 -7.28 -6.58 2.71
C SER A 23 -5.79 -6.28 2.60
N LEU A 24 -5.37 -5.09 3.04
CA LEU A 24 -3.98 -4.64 3.02
C LEU A 24 -3.11 -5.44 3.98
N SER A 25 -3.62 -5.80 5.17
CA SER A 25 -2.87 -6.59 6.15
C SER A 25 -2.58 -8.03 5.72
N LYS A 26 -3.41 -8.57 4.82
CA LYS A 26 -3.22 -9.90 4.22
C LYS A 26 -2.27 -9.89 3.02
N MET A 27 -1.90 -8.71 2.51
CA MET A 27 -0.95 -8.64 1.42
C MET A 27 0.43 -9.05 1.92
N PRO A 28 1.15 -9.92 1.20
CA PRO A 28 2.51 -10.25 1.55
C PRO A 28 3.34 -8.97 1.42
N GLY A 29 3.75 -8.38 2.55
CA GLY A 29 4.33 -7.04 2.62
C GLY A 29 5.62 -6.83 1.82
N LYS A 30 6.16 -7.91 1.23
CA LYS A 30 7.40 -7.94 0.47
C LYS A 30 7.41 -9.08 -0.55
N ARG A 31 6.39 -9.25 -1.40
CA ARG A 31 6.72 -9.83 -2.72
C ARG A 31 7.42 -8.71 -3.48
N THR A 32 8.73 -8.67 -3.27
CA THR A 32 9.71 -8.13 -4.17
C THR A 32 9.09 -8.00 -5.55
N LEU A 33 8.84 -6.75 -5.95
CA LEU A 33 8.78 -6.43 -7.36
C LEU A 33 10.00 -7.14 -7.94
N VAL A 34 9.80 -8.20 -8.72
CA VAL A 34 10.92 -8.93 -9.35
C VAL A 34 11.50 -7.91 -10.31
N ARG A 35 12.46 -7.15 -9.81
CA ARG A 35 13.11 -6.05 -10.49
C ARG A 35 14.30 -6.63 -11.21
N SER A 36 14.55 -6.13 -12.42
CA SER A 36 15.84 -6.33 -13.06
C SER A 36 16.95 -5.90 -12.10
N PRO A 37 18.10 -6.62 -12.02
CA PRO A 37 19.25 -6.26 -11.18
C PRO A 37 19.74 -4.81 -11.35
N SER A 38 19.38 -4.16 -12.46
CA SER A 38 19.67 -2.78 -12.78
C SER A 38 18.80 -1.72 -12.06
N THR A 39 17.91 -2.10 -11.14
CA THR A 39 16.95 -1.16 -10.53
C THR A 39 17.23 -0.94 -9.02
N PRO A 40 18.06 0.03 -8.63
CA PRO A 40 18.30 0.32 -7.22
C PRO A 40 17.04 0.87 -6.53
N LEU A 41 16.78 0.38 -5.31
CA LEU A 41 15.71 0.84 -4.44
C LEU A 41 16.08 2.19 -3.84
N GLN A 42 15.67 3.30 -4.43
CA GLN A 42 15.67 4.58 -3.71
C GLN A 42 14.47 4.60 -2.75
N TYR A 43 14.68 4.08 -1.54
CA TYR A 43 13.78 4.35 -0.43
C TYR A 43 14.01 5.79 0.02
N ASN A 44 13.00 6.65 -0.08
CA ASN A 44 13.04 7.98 0.50
C ASN A 44 13.15 7.83 2.03
N THR A 45 14.37 7.97 2.57
CA THR A 45 14.63 8.04 4.00
C THR A 45 14.14 9.39 4.52
N ARG A 46 12.90 9.48 4.99
CA ARG A 46 12.52 10.50 5.97
C ARG A 46 12.43 9.85 7.35
N PRO A 47 13.43 10.05 8.25
CA PRO A 47 13.18 9.85 9.66
C PRO A 47 12.29 10.99 10.15
N HIS A 48 11.05 10.67 10.55
CA HIS A 48 10.22 11.62 11.29
C HIS A 48 10.40 11.36 12.79
N ILE A 49 11.52 11.84 13.33
CA ILE A 49 11.73 11.96 14.78
C ILE A 49 12.41 13.30 15.06
N GLU A 50 11.60 14.34 15.20
CA GLU A 50 11.85 15.43 16.13
C GLU A 50 10.51 15.74 16.82
N ALA A 51 10.24 15.01 17.90
CA ALA A 51 9.60 15.61 19.05
C ALA A 51 10.73 16.29 19.82
N GLN A 52 10.79 17.61 19.79
CA GLN A 52 11.62 18.39 20.71
C GLN A 52 10.74 19.39 21.45
N PHE A 53 11.13 19.55 22.71
CA PHE A 53 10.59 20.40 23.77
C PHE A 53 10.48 21.87 23.40
#